data_AF-A0A7T3FVM3-F1
#
_entry.id   AF-A0A7T3FVM3-F1
#
_cell.length_a   1.000
_cell.length_b   1.000
_cell.length_c   1.000
_cell.angle_alpha   90.00
_cell.angle_beta   90.00
_cell.angle_gamma   90.00
#
_symmetry.space_group_name_H-M   'P 1'
#
loop_
_entity.id
_entity.type
_entity.pdbx_description
1 polymer ?
#
loop_
_entity_poly.entity_id
_entity_poly.type
_entity_poly.pdbx_seq_one_letter_code
_entity_poly.pdbx_strand_id
1 'polypeptide(L)'
;MVSFVAVVVFAVLAAMALGLVAFVGSVALGRVASVSSRSEAAMPSHYSSLVHTTPSKYPGYCPECETNNDPDYTVCRNCSAKLPESRYERDTRTTNTLFDEQ
;
A
#
# COMPACT_ATOMS: atom_id res chain seq x y z
N MET A 1 -0.61 53.96 22.31
CA MET A 1 0.39 53.61 21.28
C MET A 1 0.76 52.15 21.48
N VAL A 2 0.37 51.26 20.57
CA VAL A 2 0.75 49.84 20.66
C VAL A 2 2.21 49.75 20.21
N SER A 3 3.10 49.25 21.08
CA SER A 3 4.51 49.12 20.74
C SER A 3 4.68 48.14 19.58
N PHE A 4 5.60 48.43 18.65
CA PHE A 4 5.96 47.53 17.56
C PHE A 4 6.31 46.12 18.09
N VAL A 5 6.95 46.05 19.26
CA VAL A 5 7.26 44.81 19.96
C VAL A 5 6.00 44.02 20.29
N ALA A 6 4.93 44.68 20.75
CA ALA A 6 3.68 44.01 21.07
C ALA A 6 3.03 43.39 19.81
N VAL A 7 3.06 44.10 18.68
CA VAL A 7 2.53 43.59 17.40
C VAL A 7 3.29 42.34 16.96
N VAL A 8 4.62 42.35 17.05
CA VAL A 8 5.47 41.19 16.69
C VAL A 8 5.17 40.01 17.61
N VAL A 9 5.05 40.23 18.92
CA VAL A 9 4.74 39.16 19.89
C VAL A 9 3.37 38.54 19.58
N PHE A 10 2.34 39.34 19.32
CA PHE A 10 1.03 38.83 18.96
C PHE A 10 1.05 38.03 17.65
N ALA A 11 1.79 38.49 16.64
CA ALA A 11 1.91 37.78 15.37
C ALA A 11 2.60 36.42 15.54
N VAL A 12 3.67 36.33 16.33
CA VAL A 12 4.37 35.07 16.62
C VAL A 12 3.47 34.10 17.39
N LEU A 13 2.75 34.57 18.40
CA LEU A 13 1.82 33.74 19.15
C LEU A 13 0.69 33.19 18.26
N ALA A 14 0.14 34.02 17.38
CA ALA A 14 -0.88 33.60 16.43
C ALA A 14 -0.33 32.54 15.45
N ALA A 15 0.87 32.73 14.91
CA ALA A 15 1.49 31.77 14.00
C ALA A 15 1.76 30.41 14.68
N MET A 16 2.25 30.43 15.93
CA MET A 16 2.47 29.21 16.72
C MET A 16 1.16 28.48 17.00
N ALA A 17 0.10 29.20 17.35
CA ALA A 17 -1.22 28.60 17.60
C ALA A 17 -1.78 27.93 16.33
N LEU A 18 -1.71 28.62 15.19
CA LEU A 18 -2.16 28.07 13.90
C LEU A 18 -1.34 26.84 13.48
N GLY A 19 -0.01 26.89 13.67
CA GLY A 19 0.88 25.76 13.38
C GLY A 19 0.56 24.53 14.23
N LEU A 20 0.30 24.72 15.53
CA LEU A 20 -0.09 23.62 16.42
C LEU A 20 -1.43 22.99 16.04
N VAL A 21 -2.43 23.81 15.68
CA VAL A 21 -3.74 23.31 15.24
C VAL A 21 -3.61 22.50 13.95
N ALA A 22 -2.86 23.01 12.96
CA ALA A 22 -2.62 22.28 11.71
C ALA A 22 -1.86 20.98 11.94
N PHE A 23 -0.83 20.99 12.79
CA PHE A 23 -0.04 19.79 13.11
C PHE A 23 -0.89 18.72 13.79
N VAL A 24 -1.63 19.08 14.86
CA VAL A 24 -2.52 18.15 15.57
C VAL A 24 -3.62 17.63 14.64
N GLY A 25 -4.21 18.49 13.81
CA GLY A 25 -5.18 18.11 12.80
C GLY A 25 -4.62 17.08 11.82
N SER A 26 -3.42 17.31 11.27
CA SER A 26 -2.77 16.40 10.32
C SER A 26 -2.42 15.04 10.92
N VAL A 27 -1.96 15.02 12.17
CA VAL A 27 -1.62 13.78 12.90
C VAL A 27 -2.90 13.00 13.25
N ALA A 28 -3.95 13.70 13.71
CA ALA A 28 -5.23 13.08 14.01
C ALA A 28 -5.89 12.52 12.74
N LEU A 29 -5.91 13.28 11.64
CA LEU A 29 -6.40 12.82 10.34
C LEU A 29 -5.59 11.64 9.80
N GLY A 30 -4.26 11.67 9.91
CA GLY A 30 -3.40 10.55 9.51
C GLY A 30 -3.67 9.28 10.32
N ARG A 31 -3.88 9.42 11.64
CA ARG A 31 -4.28 8.31 12.52
C ARG A 31 -5.67 7.78 12.16
N VAL A 32 -6.65 8.65 11.94
CA VAL A 32 -8.01 8.22 11.57
C VAL A 32 -8.06 7.63 10.16
N ALA A 33 -7.28 8.13 9.20
CA ALA A 33 -7.16 7.53 7.86
C ALA A 33 -6.51 6.13 7.92
N SER A 34 -5.51 5.94 8.78
CA SER A 34 -4.91 4.62 9.01
C SER A 34 -5.87 3.62 9.69
N VAL A 35 -6.84 4.11 10.48
CA VAL A 35 -7.90 3.30 11.09
C VAL A 35 -9.08 3.09 10.12
N SER A 36 -9.39 4.08 9.28
CA SER A 36 -10.46 4.06 8.27
C SER A 36 -10.13 3.21 7.04
N SER A 37 -8.86 2.95 6.74
CA SER A 37 -8.49 1.95 5.72
C SER A 37 -8.91 0.53 6.11
N ARG A 38 -9.35 0.33 7.36
CA ARG A 38 -9.86 -0.93 7.90
C ARG A 38 -11.36 -0.88 8.19
N SER A 39 -12.13 -0.03 7.50
CA SER A 39 -13.56 -0.29 7.35
C SER A 39 -13.73 -1.20 6.15
N GLU A 40 -13.98 -2.47 6.45
CA GLU A 40 -14.15 -3.59 5.54
C GLU A 40 -15.12 -3.26 4.40
N ALA A 41 -14.59 -2.94 3.23
CA ALA A 41 -15.15 -3.49 2.01
C ALA A 41 -14.86 -5.00 2.08
N ALA A 42 -15.68 -5.75 2.80
CA ALA A 42 -15.65 -7.19 2.80
C ALA A 42 -15.94 -7.65 1.37
N MET A 43 -14.88 -7.84 0.59
CA MET A 43 -14.99 -8.49 -0.71
C MET A 43 -15.64 -9.86 -0.45
N PRO A 44 -16.65 -10.27 -1.24
CA PRO A 44 -17.25 -11.58 -1.10
C PRO A 44 -16.14 -12.64 -1.00
N SER A 45 -16.30 -13.63 -0.12
CA SER A 45 -15.31 -14.70 0.12
C SER A 45 -14.90 -15.47 -1.14
N HIS A 46 -15.64 -15.30 -2.24
CA HIS A 46 -15.30 -15.81 -3.56
C HIS A 46 -14.10 -15.09 -4.20
N TYR A 47 -13.74 -13.89 -3.76
CA TYR A 47 -12.62 -13.10 -4.30
C TYR A 47 -11.40 -13.05 -3.35
N SER A 48 -11.50 -13.58 -2.12
CA SER A 48 -10.37 -13.60 -1.19
C SER A 48 -9.22 -14.47 -1.70
N SER A 49 -9.47 -15.47 -2.55
CA SER A 49 -8.42 -16.26 -3.21
C SER A 49 -7.55 -15.44 -4.18
N LEU A 50 -8.07 -14.34 -4.75
CA LEU A 50 -7.31 -13.44 -5.64
C LEU A 50 -6.40 -12.48 -4.86
N VAL A 51 -6.71 -12.24 -3.59
CA VAL A 51 -5.99 -11.28 -2.74
C VAL A 51 -4.94 -11.97 -1.87
N HIS A 52 -5.02 -13.30 -1.70
CA HIS A 52 -3.94 -14.11 -1.11
C HIS A 52 -2.84 -14.36 -2.15
N THR A 53 -2.21 -13.28 -2.60
CA THR A 53 -0.92 -13.36 -3.29
C THR A 53 0.13 -13.63 -2.22
N THR A 54 0.34 -14.90 -1.87
CA THR A 54 1.55 -15.27 -1.14
C THR A 54 2.74 -14.75 -1.96
N PRO A 55 3.62 -13.88 -1.40
CA PRO A 55 4.71 -13.27 -2.15
C PRO A 55 5.60 -14.29 -2.86
N SER A 56 5.67 -15.51 -2.32
CA SER A 56 6.34 -16.67 -2.92
C SER A 56 5.81 -17.12 -4.29
N LYS A 57 4.63 -16.64 -4.72
CA LYS A 57 4.07 -16.91 -6.05
C LYS A 57 4.40 -15.82 -7.07
N TYR A 58 5.02 -14.71 -6.67
CA TYR A 58 5.41 -13.68 -7.62
C TYR A 58 6.70 -14.10 -8.35
N PRO A 59 6.71 -14.11 -9.69
CA PRO A 59 7.91 -14.48 -10.43
C PRO A 59 9.04 -13.51 -10.10
N GLY A 60 10.22 -14.04 -9.79
CA GLY A 60 11.40 -13.26 -9.38
C GLY A 60 11.54 -13.01 -7.86
N TYR A 61 10.50 -13.25 -7.05
CA TYR A 61 10.61 -13.11 -5.60
C TYR A 61 11.40 -14.28 -4.97
N CYS A 62 12.44 -13.96 -4.20
CA CYS A 62 13.22 -14.97 -3.48
C CYS A 62 12.66 -15.18 -2.06
N PRO A 63 12.14 -16.37 -1.71
CA PRO A 63 11.64 -16.63 -0.36
C PRO A 63 12.76 -16.77 0.69
N GLU A 64 14.00 -17.00 0.28
CA GLU A 64 15.12 -17.25 1.20
C GLU A 64 15.74 -15.96 1.75
N CYS A 65 15.81 -14.91 0.93
CA CYS A 65 16.44 -13.63 1.31
C CYS A 65 15.56 -12.41 1.02
N GLU A 66 14.29 -12.65 0.69
CA GLU A 66 13.24 -11.65 0.44
C GLU A 66 13.59 -10.62 -0.66
N THR A 67 14.62 -10.91 -1.45
CA THR A 67 15.07 -10.05 -2.54
C THR A 67 14.19 -10.24 -3.75
N ASN A 68 13.77 -9.13 -4.36
CA ASN A 68 13.06 -9.16 -5.63
C ASN A 68 14.06 -9.17 -6.80
N ASN A 69 13.98 -10.20 -7.63
CA ASN A 69 14.78 -10.36 -8.84
C ASN A 69 13.90 -10.14 -10.07
N ASP A 70 14.50 -9.99 -11.24
CA ASP A 70 13.75 -10.02 -12.50
C ASP A 70 13.03 -11.39 -12.63
N PRO A 71 11.76 -11.41 -13.09
CA PRO A 71 11.00 -12.64 -13.28
C PRO A 71 11.66 -13.64 -14.24
N ASP A 72 12.53 -13.18 -15.14
CA ASP A 72 13.25 -14.06 -16.09
C ASP A 72 14.45 -14.80 -15.45
N TYR A 73 14.87 -14.44 -14.23
CA TYR A 73 15.93 -15.18 -13.53
C TYR A 73 15.40 -16.47 -12.92
N THR A 74 16.18 -17.54 -13.08
CA THR A 74 15.95 -18.84 -12.41
C THR A 74 16.66 -18.95 -11.06
N VAL A 75 17.56 -18.01 -10.75
CA VAL A 75 18.40 -17.99 -9.55
C VAL A 75 18.46 -16.58 -8.96
N CYS A 76 18.41 -16.48 -7.64
CA CYS A 76 18.48 -15.19 -6.94
C CYS A 76 19.88 -14.58 -7.05
N ARG A 77 19.95 -13.30 -7.41
CA ARG A 77 21.20 -12.54 -7.53
C ARG A 77 21.88 -12.25 -6.19
N ASN A 78 21.14 -12.30 -5.09
CA ASN A 78 21.66 -11.98 -3.77
C ASN A 78 22.14 -13.22 -3.02
N CYS A 79 21.27 -14.23 -2.83
CA CYS A 79 21.59 -15.42 -2.04
C CYS A 79 21.85 -16.68 -2.87
N SER A 80 21.81 -16.62 -4.20
CA SER A 80 21.99 -17.75 -5.12
C SER A 80 20.99 -18.91 -4.98
N ALA A 81 19.89 -18.73 -4.22
CA ALA A 81 18.82 -19.71 -4.15
C ALA A 81 18.06 -19.84 -5.47
N LYS A 82 17.51 -21.04 -5.75
CA LYS A 82 16.63 -21.26 -6.91
C LYS A 82 15.34 -20.46 -6.75
N LEU A 83 14.96 -19.69 -7.77
CA LEU A 83 13.72 -18.92 -7.77
C LEU A 83 12.52 -19.80 -8.19
N PRO A 84 11.30 -19.47 -7.71
CA PRO A 84 10.09 -20.13 -8.20
C PRO A 84 9.95 -19.91 -9.70
N GLU A 85 9.77 -20.99 -10.47
CA GLU A 85 9.54 -20.90 -11.90
C GLU A 85 8.23 -20.13 -12.15
N SER A 86 8.27 -19.15 -13.05
CA SER A 86 7.13 -18.33 -13.44
C SER A 86 6.12 -19.17 -14.21
N ARG A 87 5.40 -20.06 -13.53
CA ARG A 87 4.20 -20.67 -14.08
C ARG A 87 3.10 -19.61 -14.08
N TYR A 88 3.15 -18.73 -15.08
CA TYR A 88 1.93 -18.17 -15.66
C TYR A 88 1.19 -19.33 -16.35
N GLU A 89 0.72 -20.29 -15.56
CA GLU A 89 -0.28 -21.22 -16.02
C GLU A 89 -1.57 -20.40 -16.05
N ARG A 90 -1.82 -19.74 -17.18
CA ARG A 90 -3.10 -19.10 -17.47
C ARG A 90 -4.12 -20.23 -17.41
N ASP A 91 -4.82 -20.33 -16.28
CA ASP A 91 -5.92 -21.27 -16.13
C ASP A 91 -6.97 -20.90 -17.20
N THR A 92 -6.96 -21.61 -18.33
CA THR A 92 -7.85 -21.39 -19.48
C THR A 92 -9.29 -21.84 -19.18
N ARG A 93 -9.65 -22.02 -17.91
CA ARG A 93 -10.95 -22.52 -17.49
C ARG A 93 -11.80 -21.40 -16.92
N THR A 94 -12.24 -20.47 -17.78
CA THR A 94 -13.51 -19.74 -17.71
C THR A 94 -13.57 -18.71 -18.84
N THR A 95 -13.60 -19.17 -20.09
CA THR A 95 -14.28 -18.38 -21.13
C THR A 95 -15.76 -18.37 -20.75
N ASN A 96 -16.30 -17.21 -20.40
CA ASN A 96 -17.71 -17.05 -20.08
C ASN A 96 -18.55 -17.50 -21.28
N THR A 97 -19.16 -18.68 -21.22
CA THR A 97 -20.10 -19.22 -22.22
C THR A 97 -21.46 -18.51 -22.20
N LEU A 98 -21.54 -17.31 -21.61
CA LEU A 98 -22.80 -16.60 -21.38
C LEU A 98 -23.32 -15.85 -22.62
N PHE A 99 -22.57 -15.86 -23.72
CA PHE A 99 -22.93 -15.17 -24.96
C PHE A 99 -23.21 -16.11 -26.16
N ASP A 100 -23.20 -17.44 -25.96
CA ASP A 100 -23.43 -18.40 -27.05
C ASP A 100 -24.90 -18.75 -27.29
N GLU A 101 -25.84 -18.17 -26.54
CA GLU A 101 -27.28 -18.40 -26.74
C GLU A 101 -28.07 -17.08 -26.77
N GLN A 102 -28.04 -16.39 -27.92
CA GLN A 102 -29.09 -15.44 -28.34
C GLN A 102 -29.39 -15.60 -29.82
#